data_AF-A0A3D1RAZ8-F1
#
_entry.id   AF-A0A3D1RAZ8-F1
#
_cell.length_a   1.000
_cell.length_b   1.000
_cell.length_c   1.000
_cell.angle_alpha   90.00
_cell.angle_beta   90.00
_cell.angle_gamma   90.00
#
_symmetry.space_group_name_H-M   'P 1'
#
loop_
_entity.id
_entity.type
_entity.pdbx_description
1 polymer ?
#
loop_
_entity_poly.entity_id
_entity_poly.type
_entity_poly.pdbx_seq_one_letter_code
_entity_poly.pdbx_strand_id
1 'polypeptide(L)'
;MTAKRRKKPGVGPATETVAAWRQSGALAPSADFTALVERVVAIIESDPRSRVVRTVNSEMVLSNWHIGREIVEYVQRGKARAEYGEEVIEDLSRQLKDRVGRGYSSTNLRYFRTF
;
A
#
# COMPACT_ATOMS: atom_id res chain seq x y z
N MET A 1 49.97 15.67 36.13
CA MET A 1 49.34 14.43 35.63
C MET A 1 48.07 14.84 34.90
N THR A 2 48.16 15.01 33.58
CA THR A 2 47.15 15.73 32.79
C THR A 2 46.52 14.75 31.81
N ALA A 3 45.20 14.59 31.93
CA ALA A 3 44.40 13.65 31.16
C ALA A 3 44.44 13.98 29.66
N LYS A 4 44.93 13.01 28.87
CA LYS A 4 45.05 13.09 27.41
C LYS A 4 43.68 12.95 26.76
N ARG A 5 43.10 14.06 26.30
CA ARG A 5 41.92 14.10 25.41
C ARG A 5 42.16 13.18 24.20
N ARG A 6 41.32 12.15 24.02
CA ARG A 6 41.29 11.35 22.79
C ARG A 6 40.63 12.17 21.67
N LYS A 7 41.40 12.47 20.63
CA LYS A 7 40.99 13.21 19.44
C LYS A 7 40.09 12.29 18.58
N LYS A 8 38.83 12.67 18.39
CA LYS A 8 37.94 12.03 17.40
C LYS A 8 38.54 12.23 16.00
N PRO A 9 38.58 11.21 15.11
CA PRO A 9 38.97 11.44 13.73
C PRO A 9 37.90 12.28 13.04
N GLY A 10 38.36 13.32 12.34
CA GLY A 10 37.53 14.36 11.74
C GLY A 10 36.66 13.84 10.60
N VAL A 11 35.44 14.35 10.55
CA VAL A 11 34.53 14.26 9.41
C VAL A 11 35.12 15.15 8.29
N GLY A 12 35.73 14.52 7.29
CA GLY A 12 36.02 15.13 5.99
C GLY A 12 34.73 15.33 5.18
N PRO A 13 34.76 16.14 4.09
CA PRO A 13 33.54 16.63 3.46
C PRO A 13 32.73 15.48 2.85
N ALA A 14 31.45 15.43 3.18
CA ALA A 14 30.47 14.43 2.77
C ALA A 14 30.06 14.52 1.27
N THR A 15 31.03 14.72 0.38
CA THR A 15 30.81 14.92 -1.06
C THR A 15 31.52 13.90 -1.96
N GLU A 16 32.39 13.04 -1.41
CA GLU A 16 33.06 11.99 -2.20
C GLU A 16 32.20 10.73 -2.42
N THR A 17 31.21 10.44 -1.56
CA THR A 17 30.44 9.19 -1.65
C THR A 17 29.31 9.23 -2.68
N VAL A 18 28.87 10.40 -3.12
CA VAL A 18 27.78 10.56 -4.11
C VAL A 18 28.28 10.76 -5.55
N ALA A 19 29.58 11.05 -5.74
CA ALA A 19 30.15 11.33 -7.06
C ALA A 19 30.52 10.06 -7.86
N ALA A 20 30.72 8.92 -7.20
CA ALA A 20 31.12 7.66 -7.85
C ALA A 20 30.02 7.05 -8.76
N TRP A 21 28.76 7.39 -8.52
CA TRP A 21 27.63 6.92 -9.33
C TRP A 21 27.33 7.81 -10.54
N ARG A 22 28.07 8.91 -10.73
CA ARG A 22 27.78 9.92 -11.78
C ARG A 22 28.67 9.81 -13.03
N GLN A 23 29.64 8.89 -13.05
CA GLN A 23 30.55 8.69 -14.20
C GLN A 23 30.38 7.34 -14.92
N SER A 24 29.40 6.52 -14.55
CA SER A 24 28.90 5.48 -15.46
C SER A 24 27.91 6.16 -16.39
N GLY A 25 28.34 6.46 -17.62
CA GLY A 25 27.54 7.15 -18.63
C GLY A 25 26.14 6.59 -18.74
N ALA A 26 25.18 7.42 -19.17
CA ALA A 26 23.79 7.06 -19.37
C ALA A 26 23.64 5.67 -20.03
N LEU A 27 23.46 4.64 -19.20
CA LEU A 27 23.26 3.27 -19.63
C LEU A 27 21.79 3.20 -20.04
N ALA A 28 21.54 3.54 -21.31
CA ALA A 28 20.44 2.86 -21.99
C ALA A 28 20.60 1.37 -21.65
N PRO A 29 19.55 0.71 -21.14
CA PRO A 29 19.68 -0.67 -20.69
C PRO A 29 20.25 -1.46 -21.86
N SER A 30 21.41 -2.09 -21.65
CA SER A 30 22.00 -2.94 -22.69
C SER A 30 20.96 -4.01 -23.03
N ALA A 31 20.92 -4.44 -24.29
CA ALA A 31 19.96 -5.46 -24.72
C ALA A 31 19.99 -6.69 -23.78
N ASP A 32 21.18 -7.04 -23.29
CA ASP A 32 21.39 -8.12 -22.31
C ASP A 32 20.75 -7.86 -20.95
N PHE A 33 20.84 -6.62 -20.44
CA PHE A 33 20.22 -6.25 -19.17
C PHE A 33 18.69 -6.19 -19.28
N THR A 34 18.16 -5.63 -20.36
CA THR A 34 16.71 -5.67 -20.65
C THR A 34 16.22 -7.11 -20.71
N ALA A 35 16.93 -7.98 -21.44
CA ALA A 35 16.58 -9.39 -21.54
C ALA A 35 16.64 -10.13 -20.19
N LEU A 36 17.55 -9.75 -19.29
CA LEU A 36 17.59 -10.26 -17.92
C LEU A 36 16.36 -9.83 -17.12
N VAL A 37 16.00 -8.54 -17.18
CA VAL A 37 14.80 -8.00 -16.51
C VAL A 37 13.55 -8.74 -16.96
N GLU A 38 13.35 -8.93 -18.28
CA GLU A 38 12.20 -9.66 -18.83
C GLU A 38 12.11 -11.10 -18.30
N ARG A 39 13.25 -11.83 -18.26
CA ARG A 39 13.26 -13.19 -17.70
C ARG A 39 12.92 -13.21 -16.21
N VAL A 40 13.43 -12.25 -15.44
CA VAL A 40 13.15 -12.16 -14.00
C VAL A 40 11.67 -11.81 -13.76
N VAL A 41 11.10 -10.88 -14.54
CA VAL A 41 9.67 -10.55 -14.49
C VAL A 41 8.83 -11.79 -14.81
N ALA A 42 9.15 -12.54 -15.86
CA ALA A 42 8.43 -13.76 -16.21
C ALA A 42 8.48 -14.83 -15.08
N ILE A 43 9.60 -14.95 -14.36
CA ILE A 43 9.71 -15.82 -13.18
C ILE A 43 8.79 -15.33 -12.05
N ILE A 44 8.76 -14.03 -11.78
CA ILE A 44 7.89 -13.44 -10.73
C ILE A 44 6.40 -13.57 -11.09
N GLU A 45 6.03 -13.38 -12.36
CA GLU A 45 4.65 -13.52 -12.84
C GLU A 45 4.19 -15.00 -12.92
N SER A 46 5.14 -15.93 -13.08
CA SER A 46 4.85 -17.36 -13.00
C SER A 46 4.83 -17.89 -11.57
N ASP A 47 5.32 -17.13 -10.57
CA ASP A 47 5.22 -17.51 -9.15
C ASP A 47 3.75 -17.64 -8.72
N PRO A 48 3.33 -18.81 -8.21
CA PRO A 48 1.98 -19.01 -7.67
C PRO A 48 1.59 -17.98 -6.61
N ARG A 49 2.53 -17.47 -5.81
CA ARG A 49 2.22 -16.45 -4.79
C ARG A 49 1.78 -15.13 -5.41
N SER A 50 2.46 -14.70 -6.48
CA SER A 50 2.11 -13.49 -7.23
C SER A 50 0.70 -13.57 -7.79
N ARG A 51 0.34 -14.74 -8.35
CA ARG A 51 -1.01 -15.01 -8.87
C ARG A 51 -2.08 -14.96 -7.79
N VAL A 52 -1.85 -15.61 -6.65
CA VAL A 52 -2.78 -15.59 -5.51
C VAL A 52 -3.00 -14.17 -5.01
N VAL A 53 -1.93 -13.40 -4.81
CA VAL A 53 -2.04 -12.00 -4.37
C VAL A 53 -2.86 -11.17 -5.36
N ARG A 54 -2.63 -11.33 -6.66
CA ARG A 54 -3.41 -10.61 -7.68
C ARG A 54 -4.89 -10.98 -7.65
N THR A 55 -5.21 -12.27 -7.56
CA THR A 55 -6.60 -12.74 -7.46
C THR A 55 -7.27 -12.18 -6.20
N VAL A 56 -6.61 -12.28 -5.04
CA VAL A 56 -7.13 -11.72 -3.78
C VAL A 56 -7.35 -10.22 -3.91
N ASN A 57 -6.41 -9.47 -4.49
CA ASN A 57 -6.57 -8.03 -4.69
C ASN A 57 -7.79 -7.71 -5.57
N SER A 58 -7.99 -8.44 -6.66
CA SER A 58 -9.17 -8.28 -7.52
C SER A 58 -10.47 -8.59 -6.78
N GLU A 59 -10.52 -9.70 -6.04
CA GLU A 59 -11.70 -10.07 -5.24
C GLU A 59 -11.97 -9.10 -4.10
N MET A 60 -10.93 -8.51 -3.50
CA MET A 60 -11.09 -7.47 -2.48
C MET A 60 -11.75 -6.22 -3.04
N VAL A 61 -11.38 -5.79 -4.24
CA VAL A 61 -12.01 -4.62 -4.90
C VAL A 61 -13.50 -4.90 -5.15
N LEU A 62 -13.83 -6.08 -5.69
CA LEU A 62 -15.22 -6.47 -5.92
C LEU A 62 -16.01 -6.56 -4.61
N SER A 63 -15.43 -7.16 -3.58
CA SER A 63 -16.05 -7.27 -2.26
C SER A 63 -16.35 -5.89 -1.64
N ASN A 64 -15.39 -4.97 -1.71
CA ASN A 64 -15.57 -3.61 -1.22
C ASN A 64 -16.69 -2.88 -1.99
N TRP A 65 -16.77 -3.07 -3.31
CA TRP A 65 -17.84 -2.54 -4.14
C TRP A 65 -19.21 -3.09 -3.72
N HIS A 66 -19.34 -4.41 -3.57
CA HIS A 66 -20.57 -5.03 -3.11
C HIS A 66 -20.99 -4.51 -1.74
N ILE A 67 -20.05 -4.40 -0.79
CA ILE A 67 -20.34 -3.89 0.56
C ILE A 67 -20.88 -2.47 0.50
N GLY A 68 -20.22 -1.55 -0.20
CA GLY A 68 -20.71 -0.18 -0.24
C GLY A 68 -22.05 -0.06 -0.99
N ARG A 69 -22.33 -0.94 -1.99
CA ARG A 69 -23.64 -0.97 -2.66
C ARG A 69 -24.74 -1.30 -1.66
N GLU A 70 -24.54 -2.34 -0.85
CA GLU A 70 -25.50 -2.72 0.19
C GLU A 70 -25.70 -1.60 1.22
N ILE A 71 -24.64 -0.88 1.61
CA ILE A 71 -24.73 0.27 2.51
C ILE A 71 -25.59 1.38 1.88
N VAL A 72 -25.32 1.74 0.63
CA VAL A 72 -26.05 2.81 -0.07
C VAL A 72 -27.52 2.45 -0.23
N GLU A 73 -27.83 1.23 -0.66
CA GLU A 73 -29.21 0.76 -0.81
C GLU A 73 -29.96 0.76 0.53
N TYR A 74 -29.32 0.31 1.61
CA TYR A 74 -29.92 0.31 2.94
C TYR A 74 -30.23 1.74 3.42
N VAL A 75 -29.30 2.67 3.24
CA VAL A 75 -29.48 4.07 3.66
C VAL A 75 -30.56 4.78 2.83
N GLN A 76 -30.62 4.52 1.51
CA GLN A 76 -31.65 5.10 0.63
C GLN A 76 -33.07 4.65 1.01
N ARG A 77 -33.24 3.40 1.48
CA ARG A 77 -34.54 2.88 1.96
C ARG A 77 -34.99 3.52 3.29
N GLY A 78 -34.06 4.02 4.11
CA GLY A 78 -34.31 4.50 5.48
C GLY A 78 -34.70 5.98 5.65
N LYS A 79 -35.00 6.70 4.56
CA LYS A 79 -35.02 8.19 4.44
C LYS A 79 -33.59 8.75 4.36
N ALA A 80 -33.29 9.39 3.23
CA ALA A 80 -31.97 9.92 2.89
C ALA A 80 -31.58 11.16 3.74
N ARG A 81 -31.27 10.94 5.02
CA ARG A 81 -30.65 11.95 5.89
C ARG A 81 -29.18 11.60 6.07
N ALA A 82 -28.31 12.61 5.95
CA ALA A 82 -26.87 12.44 6.12
C ALA A 82 -26.52 11.88 7.51
N GLU A 83 -27.19 12.35 8.57
CA GLU A 83 -26.98 11.88 9.94
C GLU A 83 -27.30 10.38 10.10
N TYR A 84 -28.40 9.91 9.49
CA TYR A 84 -28.77 8.49 9.53
C TYR A 84 -27.74 7.60 8.84
N GLY A 85 -27.19 8.06 7.71
CA GLY A 85 -26.14 7.32 6.99
C GLY A 85 -24.86 7.16 7.82
N GLU A 86 -24.48 8.15 8.61
CA GLU A 86 -23.30 8.05 9.48
C GLU A 86 -23.54 7.13 10.68
N GLU A 87 -24.73 7.16 11.29
CA GLU A 87 -25.08 6.22 12.37
C GLU A 87 -25.04 4.75 11.89
N VAL A 88 -25.56 4.48 10.69
CA VAL A 88 -25.50 3.14 10.06
C VAL A 88 -24.06 2.67 9.89
N ILE A 89 -23.18 3.56 9.44
CA ILE A 89 -21.76 3.21 9.21
C ILE A 89 -21.03 2.92 10.52
N GLU A 90 -21.26 3.72 11.56
CA GLU A 90 -20.60 3.50 12.86
C GLU A 90 -21.08 2.20 13.52
N ASP A 91 -22.38 1.89 13.43
CA ASP A 91 -22.90 0.63 13.96
C ASP A 91 -22.41 -0.58 13.19
N LEU A 92 -22.41 -0.50 11.85
CA LEU A 92 -21.90 -1.54 10.98
C LEU A 92 -20.40 -1.82 11.22
N SER A 93 -19.61 -0.77 11.43
CA SER A 93 -18.18 -0.87 11.76
C SER A 93 -17.95 -1.62 13.07
N ARG A 94 -18.74 -1.37 14.13
CA ARG A 94 -18.64 -2.16 15.37
C ARG A 94 -18.95 -3.62 15.11
N GLN A 95 -20.12 -3.91 14.52
CA GLN A 95 -20.56 -5.29 14.32
C GLN A 95 -19.61 -6.10 13.42
N LEU A 96 -19.06 -5.49 12.37
CA LEU A 96 -18.13 -6.16 11.47
C LEU A 96 -16.74 -6.39 12.10
N LYS A 97 -16.25 -5.47 12.94
CA LYS A 97 -15.01 -5.70 13.68
C LYS A 97 -15.13 -6.89 14.64
N ASP A 98 -16.29 -7.05 15.27
CA ASP A 98 -16.51 -8.15 16.21
C ASP A 98 -16.67 -9.50 15.50
N ARG A 99 -17.32 -9.52 14.32
CA ARG A 99 -17.62 -10.76 13.58
C ARG A 99 -16.53 -11.21 12.61
N VAL A 100 -15.88 -10.26 11.94
CA VAL A 100 -14.94 -10.52 10.82
C VAL A 100 -13.54 -10.05 11.16
N GLY A 101 -13.41 -9.00 11.98
CA GLY A 101 -12.13 -8.50 12.46
C GLY A 101 -11.65 -7.23 11.75
N ARG A 102 -10.33 -7.16 11.52
CA ARG A 102 -9.68 -5.96 10.98
C ARG A 102 -10.10 -5.70 9.53
N GLY A 103 -10.05 -4.43 9.11
CA GLY A 103 -10.37 -4.01 7.74
C GLY A 103 -11.76 -3.36 7.57
N TYR A 104 -12.63 -3.43 8.58
CA TYR A 104 -13.99 -2.87 8.55
C TYR A 104 -14.16 -1.68 9.51
N SER A 105 -13.21 -0.74 9.49
CA SER A 105 -13.36 0.53 10.20
C SER A 105 -14.44 1.40 9.55
N SER A 106 -15.03 2.34 10.31
CA SER A 106 -15.99 3.29 9.74
C SER A 106 -15.39 4.11 8.58
N THR A 107 -14.09 4.42 8.64
CA THR A 107 -13.36 5.04 7.53
C THR A 107 -13.32 4.16 6.29
N ASN A 108 -13.02 2.86 6.42
CA ASN A 108 -13.02 1.95 5.28
C ASN A 108 -14.42 1.80 4.70
N LEU A 109 -15.46 1.66 5.53
CA LEU A 109 -16.85 1.59 5.07
C LEU A 109 -17.28 2.88 4.35
N ARG A 110 -16.81 4.06 4.80
CA ARG A 110 -17.01 5.32 4.08
C ARG A 110 -16.33 5.33 2.71
N TYR A 111 -15.14 4.75 2.57
CA TYR A 111 -14.51 4.59 1.25
C TYR A 111 -15.21 3.58 0.37
N PHE A 112 -15.77 2.52 0.97
CA PHE A 112 -16.51 1.54 0.22
C PHE A 112 -17.75 2.16 -0.42
N ARG A 113 -18.45 3.13 0.19
CA ARG A 113 -19.62 3.77 -0.47
C ARG A 113 -19.28 4.79 -1.56
N THR A 114 -18.00 5.14 -1.78
CA THR A 114 -17.58 6.19 -2.73
C THR A 114 -17.03 5.66 -4.06
N PHE A 115 -17.30 4.39 -4.37
CA PHE A 115 -16.86 3.75 -5.62
C PHE A 115 -17.38 4.43 -6.89
#